data_AF-A0A2P8QYY8-F1
#
_entry.id   AF-A0A2P8QYY8-F1
#
_cell.length_a   1.000
_cell.length_b   1.000
_cell.length_c   1.000
_cell.angle_alpha   90.00
_cell.angle_beta   90.00
_cell.angle_gamma   90.00
#
_symmetry.space_group_name_H-M   'P 1'
#
loop_
_entity.id
_entity.type
_entity.pdbx_description
1 polymer ?
#
loop_
_entity_poly.entity_id
_entity_poly.type
_entity_poly.pdbx_seq_one_letter_code
_entity_poly.pdbx_strand_id
1 'polypeptide(L)'
;MIKSIFQKEFIKLKYYIIVAIIIFPILFFLFFYNLNHEFKGIEPESMMWYRYIYLNYYPEYSLKFIPIVFGIILAIAQFLPEKIGKRVKILLHLPLNTNKALFLHISFTIAFLTLFFILFGSVFYTIINQFYPTPIVINSLGNFTKFCMAAIFIYVGLSSAILEQKLMVSFLKGIISFIVLYLILNLHIAYSIFFTILFYFISLDSLKSFKEQRINKQFICFTSLFLAIFIIFFGYKIYIENFKRSFQKYYIFYSPIIEKFVYQKNHGGHIFSYLTEDKKDLSQKEYEALLPFNYWANLKQQNKMPIVLNGKNYSEKDIKASRLSLDYKYKELNENHMNLYPLFNPKKDVSVISYSEDMIWVKKDKFVVFHHDSKIDDDLSNKLNLIAKEKGLSFPIKKIWGKFSNLKPFDAGLFIKDSKNEIYNLARYDDKITLKKLPIKQDITHIKISENKQNDILGFAFDDKNIYLLKSKDYKLVNLNLKEFDYKSMNLKLLKDPLFYQIRFDNGKTYSSNVYDNNLNFIRKFEINYE
;
A
#
# COMPACT_ATOMS: atom_id res chain seq x y z
N MET A 1 26.25 8.66 43.14
CA MET A 1 26.32 7.40 42.35
C MET A 1 25.65 7.50 40.98
N ILE A 2 24.41 8.01 40.86
CA ILE A 2 23.75 8.24 39.55
C ILE A 2 24.61 9.11 38.61
N LYS A 3 25.09 10.26 39.11
CA LYS A 3 26.01 11.16 38.38
C LYS A 3 27.26 10.43 37.86
N SER A 4 27.84 9.56 38.67
CA SER A 4 29.06 8.80 38.31
C SER A 4 28.78 7.78 37.20
N ILE A 5 27.61 7.13 37.22
CA ILE A 5 27.18 6.23 36.13
C ILE A 5 27.04 7.02 34.83
N PHE A 6 26.37 8.17 34.85
CA PHE A 6 26.18 8.98 33.65
C PHE A 6 27.50 9.53 33.10
N GLN A 7 28.42 9.98 33.97
CA GLN A 7 29.76 10.38 33.55
C GLN A 7 30.53 9.23 32.90
N LYS A 8 30.44 8.02 33.47
CA LYS A 8 31.06 6.82 32.90
C LYS A 8 30.49 6.50 31.51
N GLU A 9 29.16 6.47 31.37
CA GLU A 9 28.52 6.19 30.07
C GLU A 9 28.86 7.25 29.02
N PHE A 10 28.88 8.53 29.41
CA PHE A 10 29.29 9.61 28.52
C PHE A 10 30.73 9.41 28.02
N ILE A 11 31.69 9.10 28.90
CA ILE A 11 33.10 8.88 28.50
C ILE A 11 33.24 7.74 27.50
N LYS A 12 32.44 6.67 27.61
CA LYS A 12 32.46 5.56 26.65
C LYS A 12 31.92 5.98 25.29
N LEU A 13 30.82 6.72 25.28
CA LEU A 13 30.06 7.01 24.07
C LEU A 13 30.54 8.30 23.35
N LYS A 14 31.28 9.20 24.02
CA LYS A 14 31.62 10.55 23.51
C LYS A 14 32.17 10.57 22.09
N TYR A 15 33.09 9.66 21.74
CA TYR A 15 33.69 9.67 20.40
C TYR A 15 32.69 9.21 19.33
N TYR A 16 31.88 8.20 19.63
CA TYR A 16 30.79 7.75 18.75
C TYR A 16 29.75 8.85 18.54
N ILE A 17 29.46 9.62 19.59
CA ILE A 17 28.57 10.78 19.54
C ILE A 17 29.14 11.88 18.64
N ILE A 18 30.42 12.25 18.82
CA ILE A 18 31.09 13.28 18.01
C ILE A 18 31.10 12.86 16.53
N VAL A 19 31.48 11.61 16.25
CA VAL A 19 31.48 11.06 14.88
C VAL A 19 30.07 11.10 14.29
N ALA A 20 29.03 10.74 15.05
CA ALA A 20 27.66 10.81 14.59
C ALA A 20 27.19 12.25 14.30
N ILE A 21 27.57 13.23 15.12
CA ILE A 21 27.28 14.65 14.90
C ILE A 21 27.90 15.16 13.60
N ILE A 22 29.02 14.59 13.14
CA ILE A 22 29.66 14.96 11.86
C ILE A 22 29.03 14.19 10.69
N ILE A 23 28.82 12.88 10.83
CA ILE A 23 28.35 12.02 9.75
C ILE A 23 26.88 12.29 9.39
N PHE A 24 26.00 12.46 10.38
CA PHE A 24 24.58 12.63 10.11
C PHE A 24 24.28 13.86 9.23
N PRO A 25 24.84 15.06 9.49
CA PRO A 25 24.69 16.21 8.59
C PRO A 25 25.13 15.94 7.15
N ILE A 26 26.23 15.20 6.95
CA ILE A 26 26.70 14.82 5.60
C ILE A 26 25.67 13.92 4.92
N LEU A 27 25.14 12.92 5.63
CA LEU A 27 24.11 12.03 5.09
C LEU A 27 22.81 12.78 4.77
N PHE A 28 22.41 13.73 5.62
CA PHE A 28 21.24 14.59 5.37
C PHE A 28 21.47 15.56 4.20
N PHE A 29 22.69 16.06 4.03
CA PHE A 29 23.06 16.87 2.86
C PHE A 29 22.98 16.05 1.56
N LEU A 30 23.51 14.82 1.56
CA LEU A 30 23.38 13.90 0.41
C LEU A 30 21.92 13.58 0.11
N PHE A 31 21.12 13.35 1.15
CA PHE A 31 19.67 13.13 1.01
C PHE A 31 18.97 14.35 0.38
N PHE A 32 19.25 15.55 0.88
CA PHE A 32 18.74 16.80 0.31
C PHE A 32 19.18 16.97 -1.15
N TYR A 33 20.45 16.73 -1.46
CA TYR A 33 20.98 16.85 -2.81
C TYR A 33 20.29 15.89 -3.80
N ASN A 34 20.14 14.62 -3.42
CA ASN A 34 19.44 13.62 -4.23
C ASN A 34 17.98 14.01 -4.44
N LEU A 35 17.28 14.44 -3.39
CA LEU A 35 15.90 14.86 -3.48
C LEU A 35 15.75 16.08 -4.41
N ASN A 36 16.60 17.09 -4.24
CA ASN A 36 16.62 18.28 -5.10
C ASN A 36 16.93 17.92 -6.56
N HIS A 37 17.82 16.96 -6.82
CA HIS A 37 18.08 16.46 -8.16
C HIS A 37 16.87 15.76 -8.78
N GLU A 38 16.16 14.92 -8.01
CA GLU A 38 14.95 14.24 -8.47
C GLU A 38 13.82 15.21 -8.82
N PHE A 39 13.62 16.25 -8.00
CA PHE A 39 12.61 17.28 -8.25
C PHE A 39 12.96 18.12 -9.48
N LYS A 40 14.23 18.51 -9.65
CA LYS A 40 14.69 19.25 -10.85
C LYS A 40 14.65 18.43 -12.14
N GLY A 41 14.66 17.10 -12.04
CA GLY A 41 14.64 16.20 -13.19
C GLY A 41 13.24 15.85 -13.69
N ILE A 42 12.17 16.34 -13.04
CA ILE A 42 10.80 15.95 -13.32
C ILE A 42 9.89 17.19 -13.37
N GLU A 43 9.08 17.27 -14.43
CA GLU A 43 8.05 18.30 -14.57
C GLU A 43 6.69 17.65 -14.87
N PRO A 44 5.60 18.06 -14.18
CA PRO A 44 5.56 18.95 -13.01
C PRO A 44 6.06 18.25 -11.73
N GLU A 45 6.53 19.03 -10.74
CA GLU A 45 7.04 18.49 -9.46
C GLU A 45 6.01 17.64 -8.70
N SER A 46 4.71 17.91 -8.90
CA SER A 46 3.61 17.14 -8.33
C SER A 46 3.63 15.65 -8.75
N MET A 47 4.36 15.28 -9.81
CA MET A 47 4.62 13.88 -10.14
C MET A 47 5.39 13.17 -9.02
N MET A 48 6.26 13.86 -8.28
CA MET A 48 6.91 13.30 -7.09
C MET A 48 5.91 13.01 -5.97
N TRP A 49 4.89 13.85 -5.83
CA TRP A 49 3.81 13.64 -4.87
C TRP A 49 2.94 12.44 -5.29
N TYR A 50 2.66 12.31 -6.58
CA TYR A 50 1.97 11.14 -7.16
C TYR A 50 2.76 9.84 -6.92
N ARG A 51 4.08 9.85 -7.15
CA ARG A 51 4.96 8.71 -6.87
C ARG A 51 4.91 8.28 -5.41
N TYR A 52 4.86 9.24 -4.48
CA TYR A 52 4.73 8.97 -3.05
C TYR A 52 3.40 8.27 -2.72
N ILE A 53 2.28 8.81 -3.20
CA ILE A 53 0.93 8.37 -2.79
C ILE A 53 0.48 7.09 -3.49
N TYR A 54 0.76 6.96 -4.79
CA TYR A 54 0.17 5.92 -5.63
C TYR A 54 1.17 4.88 -6.11
N LEU A 55 2.48 5.18 -6.08
CA LEU A 55 3.52 4.24 -6.53
C LEU A 55 4.40 3.72 -5.38
N ASN A 56 4.07 4.04 -4.13
CA ASN A 56 4.82 3.61 -2.94
C ASN A 56 6.31 4.00 -2.96
N TYR A 57 6.64 5.13 -3.59
CA TYR A 57 7.99 5.66 -3.62
C TYR A 57 8.23 6.60 -2.43
N TYR A 58 8.86 6.08 -1.37
CA TYR A 58 9.12 6.81 -0.14
C TYR A 58 10.60 7.27 -0.08
N PRO A 59 10.91 8.56 -0.30
CA PRO A 59 12.30 9.05 -0.31
C PRO A 59 13.03 8.75 1.01
N GLU A 60 12.31 8.80 2.13
CA GLU A 60 12.87 8.53 3.46
C GLU A 60 13.41 7.11 3.64
N TYR A 61 13.05 6.16 2.76
CA TYR A 61 13.57 4.78 2.84
C TYR A 61 15.07 4.70 2.58
N SER A 62 15.66 5.69 1.89
CA SER A 62 17.12 5.83 1.75
C SER A 62 17.81 6.04 3.11
N LEU A 63 17.12 6.65 4.08
CA LEU A 63 17.63 6.91 5.42
C LEU A 63 17.33 5.78 6.41
N LYS A 64 16.54 4.77 6.01
CA LYS A 64 16.00 3.71 6.89
C LYS A 64 17.05 3.06 7.80
N PHE A 65 18.21 2.73 7.24
CA PHE A 65 19.24 1.99 7.98
C PHE A 65 20.15 2.88 8.82
N ILE A 66 20.17 4.20 8.60
CA ILE A 66 21.08 5.11 9.31
C ILE A 66 20.81 5.12 10.83
N PRO A 67 19.57 5.35 11.32
CA PRO A 67 19.27 5.26 12.75
C PRO A 67 19.57 3.87 13.32
N ILE A 68 19.22 2.81 12.59
CA ILE A 68 19.35 1.42 13.03
C ILE A 68 20.82 1.06 13.25
N VAL A 69 21.68 1.35 12.28
CA VAL A 69 23.12 1.12 12.38
C VAL A 69 23.70 1.91 13.55
N PHE A 70 23.25 3.15 13.77
CA PHE A 70 23.69 3.92 14.92
C PHE A 70 23.29 3.30 16.26
N GLY A 71 22.06 2.78 16.39
CA GLY A 71 21.63 2.03 17.57
C GLY A 71 22.47 0.77 17.83
N ILE A 72 22.85 0.04 16.77
CA ILE A 72 23.75 -1.12 16.85
C ILE A 72 25.14 -0.71 17.36
N ILE A 73 25.72 0.35 16.78
CA ILE A 73 27.04 0.88 17.17
C ILE A 73 27.03 1.24 18.66
N LEU A 74 26.01 1.94 19.15
CA LEU A 74 25.93 2.32 20.56
C LEU A 74 25.78 1.11 21.49
N ALA A 75 25.02 0.08 21.12
CA ALA A 75 24.91 -1.15 21.91
C ALA A 75 26.26 -1.85 22.06
N ILE A 76 26.99 -1.96 20.94
CA ILE A 76 28.33 -2.56 20.90
C ILE A 76 29.30 -1.72 21.73
N ALA A 77 29.37 -0.40 21.48
CA ALA A 77 30.27 0.52 22.17
C ALA A 77 30.05 0.53 23.69
N GLN A 78 28.79 0.41 24.13
CA GLN A 78 28.46 0.50 25.54
C GLN A 78 28.81 -0.77 26.34
N PHE A 79 28.51 -1.95 25.79
CA PHE A 79 28.54 -3.21 26.55
C PHE A 79 29.60 -4.22 26.09
N LEU A 80 30.03 -4.21 24.82
CA LEU A 80 30.98 -5.20 24.33
C LEU A 80 32.37 -5.05 24.98
N PRO A 81 32.95 -3.84 25.12
CA PRO A 81 34.21 -3.66 25.85
C PRO A 81 34.11 -4.08 27.31
N GLU A 82 32.95 -3.91 27.95
CA GLU A 82 32.75 -4.34 29.33
C GLU A 82 32.70 -5.86 29.46
N LYS A 83 32.08 -6.55 28.49
CA LYS A 83 32.07 -8.02 28.45
C LYS A 83 33.48 -8.57 28.26
N ILE A 84 34.21 -8.06 27.26
CA ILE A 84 35.59 -8.50 26.95
C ILE A 84 36.52 -8.23 28.14
N GLY A 85 36.43 -7.04 28.73
CA GLY A 85 37.21 -6.65 29.90
C GLY A 85 36.77 -7.31 31.22
N LYS A 86 35.78 -8.22 31.21
CA LYS A 86 35.19 -8.86 32.39
C LYS A 86 34.66 -7.86 33.44
N ARG A 87 34.34 -6.64 33.03
CA ARG A 87 33.89 -5.53 33.89
C ARG A 87 32.39 -5.58 34.20
N VAL A 88 31.63 -6.42 33.50
CA VAL A 88 30.17 -6.60 33.77
C VAL A 88 29.92 -7.07 35.20
N LYS A 89 30.81 -7.88 35.78
CA LYS A 89 30.73 -8.28 37.19
C LYS A 89 30.85 -7.10 38.15
N ILE A 90 31.63 -6.07 37.81
CA ILE A 90 31.79 -4.86 38.64
C ILE A 90 30.45 -4.11 38.74
N LEU A 91 29.67 -4.08 37.66
CA LEU A 91 28.34 -3.46 37.61
C LEU A 91 27.37 -4.12 38.62
N LEU A 92 27.57 -5.40 38.90
CA LEU A 92 26.78 -6.18 39.86
C LEU A 92 27.19 -5.96 41.33
N HIS A 93 28.35 -5.36 41.58
CA HIS A 93 28.90 -5.06 42.90
C HIS A 93 28.72 -3.60 43.32
N LEU A 94 28.14 -2.76 42.45
CA LEU A 94 27.76 -1.40 42.84
C LEU A 94 26.76 -1.47 44.02
N PRO A 95 26.79 -0.51 44.97
CA PRO A 95 25.82 -0.42 46.06
C PRO A 95 24.43 0.05 45.59
N LEU A 96 23.97 -0.50 44.46
CA LEU A 96 22.69 -0.30 43.83
C LEU A 96 22.05 -1.66 43.57
N ASN A 97 20.72 -1.71 43.65
CA ASN A 97 19.99 -2.87 43.16
C ASN A 97 20.30 -3.07 41.66
N THR A 98 20.58 -4.31 41.25
CA THR A 98 20.84 -4.73 39.86
C THR A 98 19.85 -4.12 38.86
N ASN A 99 18.56 -4.07 39.22
CA ASN A 99 17.53 -3.49 38.37
C ASN A 99 17.73 -1.97 38.16
N LYS A 100 18.05 -1.25 39.24
CA LYS A 100 18.33 0.20 39.18
C LYS A 100 19.62 0.49 38.42
N ALA A 101 20.65 -0.34 38.61
CA ALA A 101 21.90 -0.21 37.87
C ALA A 101 21.67 -0.35 36.37
N LEU A 102 21.06 -1.45 35.90
CA LEU A 102 20.81 -1.66 34.47
C LEU A 102 19.90 -0.57 33.89
N PHE A 103 18.86 -0.18 34.62
CA PHE A 103 17.97 0.92 34.21
C PHE A 103 18.76 2.19 33.93
N LEU A 104 19.67 2.60 34.80
CA LEU A 104 20.47 3.83 34.63
C LEU A 104 21.41 3.74 33.42
N HIS A 105 22.02 2.58 33.15
CA HIS A 105 22.90 2.39 31.99
C HIS A 105 22.12 2.44 30.67
N ILE A 106 20.99 1.73 30.58
CA ILE A 106 20.17 1.68 29.36
C ILE A 106 19.45 3.01 29.12
N SER A 107 18.86 3.60 30.17
CA SER A 107 18.11 4.86 30.05
C SER A 107 18.98 6.03 29.61
N PHE A 108 20.26 6.08 29.99
CA PHE A 108 21.19 7.09 29.51
C PHE A 108 21.26 7.10 27.97
N THR A 109 21.49 5.95 27.36
CA THR A 109 21.62 5.82 25.90
C THR A 109 20.28 6.00 25.20
N ILE A 110 19.18 5.52 25.77
CA ILE A 110 17.82 5.77 25.23
C ILE A 110 17.51 7.27 25.23
N ALA A 111 17.79 7.98 26.33
CA ALA A 111 17.57 9.42 26.42
C ALA A 111 18.44 10.17 25.40
N PHE A 112 19.71 9.79 25.27
CA PHE A 112 20.60 10.34 24.23
C PHE A 112 20.07 10.09 22.82
N LEU A 113 19.73 8.85 22.47
CA LEU A 113 19.16 8.50 21.16
C LEU A 113 17.88 9.28 20.86
N THR A 114 17.02 9.45 21.88
CA THR A 114 15.76 10.20 21.74
C THR A 114 16.04 11.66 21.43
N LEU A 115 16.91 12.33 22.19
CA LEU A 115 17.28 13.73 21.93
C LEU A 115 17.97 13.90 20.57
N PHE A 116 18.86 12.97 20.23
CA PHE A 116 19.57 12.95 18.96
C PHE A 116 18.60 12.81 17.77
N PHE A 117 17.64 11.89 17.86
CA PHE A 117 16.64 11.70 16.81
C PHE A 117 15.59 12.82 16.75
N ILE A 118 15.31 13.53 17.85
CA ILE A 118 14.50 14.76 17.81
C ILE A 118 15.23 15.84 17.01
N LEU A 119 16.53 16.04 17.26
CA LEU A 119 17.35 17.01 16.53
C LEU A 119 17.39 16.69 15.03
N PHE A 120 17.77 15.46 14.65
CA PHE A 120 17.83 15.08 13.24
C PHE A 120 16.46 14.88 12.59
N GLY A 121 15.43 14.57 13.38
CA GLY A 121 14.04 14.58 12.93
C GLY A 121 13.58 15.97 12.54
N SER A 122 14.05 17.02 13.22
CA SER A 122 13.76 18.41 12.84
C SER A 122 14.44 18.79 11.52
N VAL A 123 15.69 18.37 11.32
CA VAL A 123 16.41 18.56 10.04
C VAL A 123 15.69 17.83 8.91
N PHE A 124 15.32 16.57 9.12
CA PHE A 124 14.53 15.80 8.17
C PHE A 124 13.21 16.48 7.82
N TYR A 125 12.47 16.99 8.82
CA TYR A 125 11.25 17.75 8.61
C TYR A 125 11.50 18.97 7.72
N THR A 126 12.52 19.78 8.01
CA THR A 126 12.82 20.98 7.23
C THR A 126 13.12 20.66 5.76
N ILE A 127 13.86 19.58 5.49
CA ILE A 127 14.16 19.12 4.14
C ILE A 127 12.88 18.68 3.43
N ILE A 128 12.11 17.73 3.98
CA ILE A 128 10.91 17.22 3.32
C ILE A 128 9.84 18.32 3.13
N ASN A 129 9.66 19.19 4.13
CA ASN A 129 8.71 20.30 4.07
C ASN A 129 9.07 21.33 2.99
N GLN A 130 10.31 21.35 2.48
CA GLN A 130 10.68 22.19 1.36
C GLN A 130 10.05 21.71 0.04
N PHE A 131 9.87 20.40 -0.16
CA PHE A 131 9.50 19.82 -1.46
C PHE A 131 8.10 19.18 -1.48
N TYR A 132 7.61 18.72 -0.34
CA TYR A 132 6.35 17.97 -0.27
C TYR A 132 5.25 18.75 0.46
N PRO A 133 3.97 18.53 0.09
CA PRO A 133 2.82 19.10 0.77
C PRO A 133 2.67 18.51 2.17
N THR A 134 2.09 19.28 3.09
CA THR A 134 1.98 18.93 4.53
C THR A 134 1.47 17.50 4.81
N PRO A 135 0.47 16.96 4.09
CA PRO A 135 0.01 15.58 4.31
C PRO A 135 1.13 14.54 4.09
N ILE A 136 1.93 14.72 3.04
CA ILE A 136 3.08 13.85 2.73
C ILE A 136 4.16 14.00 3.79
N VAL A 137 4.44 15.25 4.21
CA VAL A 137 5.41 15.55 5.27
C VAL A 137 5.07 14.81 6.57
N ILE A 138 3.80 14.85 7.00
CA ILE A 138 3.34 14.18 8.24
C ILE A 138 3.53 12.66 8.14
N ASN A 139 3.17 12.05 7.02
CA ASN A 139 3.34 10.61 6.84
C ASN A 139 4.82 10.20 6.78
N SER A 140 5.63 10.97 6.07
CA SER A 140 7.07 10.75 5.94
C SER A 140 7.78 10.88 7.30
N LEU A 141 7.40 11.86 8.12
CA LEU A 141 7.82 11.97 9.52
C LEU A 141 7.42 10.75 10.34
N GLY A 142 6.19 10.25 10.17
CA GLY A 142 5.74 9.03 10.83
C GLY A 142 6.60 7.81 10.47
N ASN A 143 6.99 7.67 9.20
CA ASN A 143 7.89 6.62 8.73
C ASN A 143 9.31 6.77 9.30
N PHE A 144 9.88 7.97 9.27
CA PHE A 144 11.19 8.24 9.86
C PHE A 144 11.20 7.95 11.37
N THR A 145 10.14 8.34 12.08
CA THR A 145 9.98 8.04 13.52
C THR A 145 9.95 6.54 13.80
N LYS A 146 9.34 5.73 12.92
CA LYS A 146 9.41 4.25 13.03
C LYS A 146 10.86 3.75 12.95
N PHE A 147 11.69 4.32 12.09
CA PHE A 147 13.11 3.94 11.98
C PHE A 147 13.89 4.31 13.25
N CYS A 148 13.63 5.48 13.82
CA CYS A 148 14.21 5.90 15.11
C CYS A 148 13.78 5.00 16.28
N MET A 149 12.51 4.60 16.34
CA MET A 149 12.02 3.67 17.36
C MET A 149 12.60 2.25 17.18
N ALA A 150 12.77 1.81 15.93
CA ALA A 150 13.46 0.56 15.61
C ALA A 150 14.94 0.60 16.03
N ALA A 151 15.61 1.75 15.94
CA ALA A 151 16.97 1.96 16.42
C ALA A 151 17.08 1.84 17.96
N ILE A 152 16.13 2.39 18.70
CA ILE A 152 16.06 2.25 20.16
C ILE A 152 15.82 0.78 20.52
N PHE A 153 14.90 0.11 19.83
CA PHE A 153 14.64 -1.32 20.02
C PHE A 153 15.90 -2.17 19.80
N ILE A 154 16.57 -2.04 18.65
CA ILE A 154 17.74 -2.87 18.34
C ILE A 154 18.90 -2.60 19.30
N TYR A 155 19.03 -1.36 19.79
CA TYR A 155 19.98 -1.02 20.84
C TYR A 155 19.73 -1.86 22.11
N VAL A 156 18.49 -1.90 22.61
CA VAL A 156 18.13 -2.71 23.80
C VAL A 156 18.24 -4.21 23.50
N GLY A 157 17.80 -4.64 22.32
CA GLY A 157 17.86 -6.03 21.87
C GLY A 157 19.28 -6.57 21.86
N LEU A 158 20.21 -5.86 21.22
CA LEU A 158 21.62 -6.25 21.19
C LEU A 158 22.30 -6.09 22.56
N SER A 159 21.91 -5.11 23.36
CA SER A 159 22.38 -5.01 24.75
C SER A 159 22.03 -6.28 25.53
N SER A 160 20.83 -6.84 25.32
CA SER A 160 20.43 -8.11 25.93
C SER A 160 21.28 -9.30 25.47
N ALA A 161 21.68 -9.34 24.20
CA ALA A 161 22.56 -10.37 23.67
C ALA A 161 23.98 -10.24 24.24
N ILE A 162 24.55 -9.03 24.20
CA ILE A 162 25.93 -8.78 24.65
C ILE A 162 26.06 -9.07 26.16
N LEU A 163 25.10 -8.66 26.98
CA LEU A 163 25.10 -8.89 28.43
C LEU A 163 24.87 -10.35 28.85
N GLU A 164 24.65 -11.29 27.93
CA GLU A 164 24.46 -12.70 28.28
C GLU A 164 25.81 -13.42 28.45
N GLN A 165 25.98 -14.12 29.58
CA GLN A 165 27.22 -14.86 29.88
C GLN A 165 27.42 -16.05 28.94
N LYS A 166 26.35 -16.82 28.64
CA LYS A 166 26.44 -18.02 27.80
C LYS A 166 26.45 -17.64 26.32
N LEU A 167 27.50 -18.03 25.59
CA LEU A 167 27.69 -17.67 24.18
C LEU A 167 26.51 -18.09 23.27
N MET A 168 26.02 -19.33 23.44
CA MET A 168 24.89 -19.82 22.63
C MET A 168 23.59 -19.03 22.88
N VAL A 169 23.30 -18.69 24.13
CA VAL A 169 22.12 -17.89 24.48
C VAL A 169 22.28 -16.44 23.99
N SER A 170 23.50 -15.90 24.06
CA SER A 170 23.86 -14.60 23.49
C SER A 170 23.59 -14.56 21.99
N PHE A 171 24.01 -15.58 21.25
CA PHE A 171 23.81 -15.68 19.80
C PHE A 171 22.32 -15.77 19.44
N LEU A 172 21.55 -16.62 20.13
CA LEU A 172 20.10 -16.75 19.94
C LEU A 172 19.38 -15.43 20.22
N LYS A 173 19.68 -14.73 21.32
CA LYS A 173 19.11 -13.41 21.63
C LYS A 173 19.42 -12.39 20.54
N GLY A 174 20.62 -12.44 19.95
CA GLY A 174 20.99 -11.62 18.80
C GLY A 174 20.13 -11.89 17.56
N ILE A 175 20.01 -13.16 17.16
CA ILE A 175 19.15 -13.56 16.03
C ILE A 175 17.70 -13.11 16.25
N ILE A 176 17.14 -13.40 17.43
CA ILE A 176 15.76 -13.02 17.75
C ILE A 176 15.60 -11.49 17.69
N SER A 177 16.58 -10.72 18.15
CA SER A 177 16.55 -9.25 18.05
C SER A 177 16.48 -8.77 16.60
N PHE A 178 17.24 -9.38 15.68
CA PHE A 178 17.18 -9.03 14.25
C PHE A 178 15.87 -9.48 13.57
N ILE A 179 15.34 -10.66 13.92
CA ILE A 179 14.04 -11.13 13.40
C ILE A 179 12.94 -10.17 13.87
N VAL A 180 12.90 -9.82 15.15
CA VAL A 180 11.90 -8.90 15.71
C VAL A 180 12.07 -7.50 15.12
N LEU A 181 13.30 -7.03 14.88
CA LEU A 181 13.56 -5.76 14.18
C LEU A 181 12.92 -5.77 12.78
N TYR A 182 13.13 -6.84 12.01
CA TYR A 182 12.52 -6.99 10.69
C TYR A 182 10.99 -6.95 10.76
N LEU A 183 10.38 -7.63 11.73
CA LEU A 183 8.93 -7.62 11.92
C LEU A 183 8.42 -6.21 12.28
N ILE A 184 9.04 -5.55 13.26
CA ILE A 184 8.65 -4.19 13.70
C ILE A 184 8.68 -3.18 12.56
N LEU A 185 9.65 -3.29 11.64
CA LEU A 185 9.74 -2.40 10.48
C LEU A 185 8.57 -2.53 9.49
N ASN A 186 7.82 -3.65 9.53
CA ASN A 186 6.65 -3.90 8.70
C ASN A 186 5.32 -3.76 9.49
N LEU A 187 5.38 -3.41 10.77
CA LEU A 187 4.23 -3.32 11.66
C LEU A 187 4.02 -1.91 12.20
N HIS A 188 2.94 -1.74 12.97
CA HIS A 188 2.62 -0.46 13.60
C HIS A 188 3.70 -0.03 14.62
N ILE A 189 3.92 1.27 14.77
CA ILE A 189 4.99 1.82 15.64
C ILE A 189 4.85 1.40 17.12
N ALA A 190 3.63 1.11 17.58
CA ALA A 190 3.36 0.65 18.94
C ALA A 190 4.11 -0.65 19.29
N TYR A 191 4.36 -1.53 18.30
CA TYR A 191 5.13 -2.75 18.53
C TYR A 191 6.58 -2.45 18.90
N SER A 192 7.19 -1.38 18.35
CA SER A 192 8.55 -0.97 18.73
C SER A 192 8.66 -0.67 20.22
N ILE A 193 7.68 0.04 20.78
CA ILE A 193 7.63 0.41 22.20
C ILE A 193 7.46 -0.85 23.06
N PHE A 194 6.48 -1.68 22.72
CA PHE A 194 6.20 -2.92 23.43
C PHE A 194 7.43 -3.85 23.48
N PHE A 195 8.09 -4.07 22.34
CA PHE A 195 9.27 -4.93 22.29
C PHE A 195 10.48 -4.31 22.96
N THR A 196 10.63 -2.99 22.95
CA THR A 196 11.69 -2.31 23.71
C THR A 196 11.54 -2.60 25.21
N ILE A 197 10.31 -2.51 25.74
CA ILE A 197 10.01 -2.83 27.15
C ILE A 197 10.24 -4.32 27.43
N LEU A 198 9.79 -5.21 26.55
CA LEU A 198 9.99 -6.65 26.70
C LEU A 198 11.48 -7.02 26.72
N PHE A 199 12.26 -6.49 25.77
CA PHE A 199 13.70 -6.76 25.67
C PHE A 199 14.51 -6.10 26.79
N TYR A 200 14.00 -5.03 27.41
CA TYR A 200 14.57 -4.52 28.65
C TYR A 200 14.53 -5.60 29.75
N PHE A 201 13.43 -6.33 29.94
CA PHE A 201 13.39 -7.45 30.88
C PHE A 201 14.30 -8.62 30.47
N ILE A 202 14.45 -8.88 29.17
CA ILE A 202 15.40 -9.89 28.67
C ILE A 202 16.85 -9.46 28.97
N SER A 203 17.16 -8.17 28.89
CA SER A 203 18.48 -7.63 29.25
C SER A 203 18.76 -7.73 30.76
N LEU A 204 17.73 -7.57 31.61
CA LEU A 204 17.82 -7.83 33.05
C LEU A 204 18.14 -9.31 33.35
N ASP A 205 17.51 -10.25 32.63
CA ASP A 205 17.83 -11.67 32.75
C ASP A 205 19.27 -11.97 32.33
N SER A 206 19.70 -11.40 31.20
CA SER A 206 21.09 -11.52 30.73
C SER A 206 22.08 -11.02 31.78
N LEU A 207 21.82 -9.87 32.40
CA LEU A 207 22.70 -9.35 33.45
C LEU A 207 22.74 -10.26 34.70
N LYS A 208 21.59 -10.82 35.11
CA LYS A 208 21.54 -11.77 36.24
C LYS A 208 22.26 -13.08 35.95
N SER A 209 22.40 -13.47 34.69
CA SER A 209 23.14 -14.69 34.30
C SER A 209 24.56 -14.74 34.88
N PHE A 210 25.22 -13.58 35.02
CA PHE A 210 26.56 -13.45 35.62
C PHE A 210 26.62 -13.74 37.13
N LYS A 211 25.47 -13.75 37.83
CA LYS A 211 25.32 -14.24 39.21
C LYS A 211 24.84 -15.69 39.26
N GLU A 212 24.80 -16.38 38.11
CA GLU A 212 24.13 -17.68 37.93
C GLU A 212 22.64 -17.65 38.33
N GLN A 213 22.06 -16.46 38.36
CA GLN A 213 20.65 -16.23 38.63
C GLN A 213 19.91 -16.00 37.33
N ARG A 214 18.63 -16.37 37.29
CA ARG A 214 17.71 -16.05 36.19
C ARG A 214 16.52 -15.30 36.74
N ILE A 215 15.83 -14.56 35.88
CA ILE A 215 14.47 -14.13 36.19
C ILE A 215 13.59 -15.38 36.31
N ASN A 216 12.47 -15.26 37.05
CA ASN A 216 11.49 -16.33 37.25
C ASN A 216 11.34 -17.22 35.98
N LYS A 217 11.53 -18.53 36.14
CA LYS A 217 11.45 -19.53 35.05
C LYS A 217 10.14 -19.44 34.28
N GLN A 218 9.03 -19.18 34.97
CA GLN A 218 7.71 -19.01 34.34
C GLN A 218 7.70 -17.80 33.39
N PHE A 219 8.31 -16.69 33.79
CA PHE A 219 8.40 -15.49 32.95
C PHE A 219 9.24 -15.73 31.69
N ILE A 220 10.39 -16.40 31.82
CA ILE A 220 11.25 -16.73 30.66
C ILE A 220 10.50 -17.67 29.70
N CYS A 221 9.83 -18.70 30.23
CA CYS A 221 9.03 -19.61 29.41
C CYS A 221 7.91 -18.88 28.67
N PHE A 222 7.12 -18.07 29.38
CA PHE A 222 6.04 -17.29 28.79
C PHE A 222 6.54 -16.31 27.71
N THR A 223 7.61 -15.57 27.98
CA THR A 223 8.18 -14.61 27.02
C THR A 223 8.74 -15.30 25.78
N SER A 224 9.40 -16.46 25.93
CA SER A 224 9.87 -17.25 24.78
C SER A 224 8.72 -17.81 23.93
N LEU A 225 7.66 -18.32 24.56
CA LEU A 225 6.47 -18.84 23.87
C LEU A 225 5.75 -17.71 23.12
N PHE A 226 5.57 -16.57 23.78
CA PHE A 226 4.99 -15.37 23.18
C PHE A 226 5.79 -14.91 21.95
N LEU A 227 7.13 -14.82 22.05
CA LEU A 227 7.98 -14.44 20.92
C LEU A 227 7.89 -15.45 19.77
N ALA A 228 7.86 -16.75 20.05
CA ALA A 228 7.74 -17.78 19.02
C ALA A 228 6.39 -17.66 18.28
N ILE A 229 5.28 -17.55 19.01
CA ILE A 229 3.94 -17.37 18.43
C ILE A 229 3.89 -16.08 17.62
N PHE A 230 4.43 -14.98 18.15
CA PHE A 230 4.46 -13.69 17.46
C PHE A 230 5.22 -13.78 16.13
N ILE A 231 6.42 -14.36 16.15
CA ILE A 231 7.26 -14.51 14.95
C ILE A 231 6.57 -15.38 13.89
N ILE A 232 5.98 -16.51 14.29
CA ILE A 232 5.28 -17.41 13.37
C ILE A 232 4.05 -16.71 12.77
N PHE A 233 3.21 -16.09 13.60
CA PHE A 233 1.98 -15.45 13.15
C PHE A 233 2.25 -14.29 12.18
N PHE A 234 3.13 -13.35 12.56
CA PHE A 234 3.44 -12.21 11.71
C PHE A 234 4.33 -12.58 10.52
N GLY A 235 5.23 -13.54 10.67
CA GLY A 235 6.01 -14.09 9.56
C GLY A 235 5.11 -14.71 8.49
N TYR A 236 4.10 -15.49 8.89
CA TYR A 236 3.11 -16.06 7.98
C TYR A 236 2.27 -14.98 7.29
N LYS A 237 1.84 -13.95 8.03
CA LYS A 237 1.08 -12.82 7.46
C LYS A 237 1.87 -12.09 6.38
N ILE A 238 3.13 -11.71 6.68
CA ILE A 238 4.03 -11.04 5.72
C ILE A 238 4.29 -11.94 4.50
N TYR A 239 4.44 -13.25 4.71
CA TYR A 239 4.60 -14.21 3.60
C TYR A 239 3.40 -14.20 2.65
N ILE A 240 2.18 -14.23 3.20
CA ILE A 240 0.96 -14.17 2.39
C ILE A 240 0.87 -12.86 1.61
N GLU A 241 1.14 -11.73 2.27
CA GLU A 241 0.99 -10.40 1.67
C GLU A 241 2.00 -10.16 0.55
N ASN A 242 3.26 -10.55 0.75
CA ASN A 242 4.34 -10.20 -0.17
C ASN A 242 4.68 -11.29 -1.20
N PHE A 243 4.45 -12.57 -0.88
CA PHE A 243 4.99 -13.68 -1.69
C PHE A 243 3.92 -14.65 -2.22
N LYS A 244 2.75 -14.76 -1.56
CA LYS A 244 1.71 -15.69 -2.01
C LYS A 244 1.06 -15.20 -3.31
N ARG A 245 1.51 -15.75 -4.44
CA ARG A 245 0.88 -15.56 -5.74
C ARG A 245 -0.43 -16.36 -5.80
N SER A 246 -1.54 -15.68 -6.07
CA SER A 246 -2.80 -16.33 -6.43
C SER A 246 -2.87 -16.44 -7.95
N PHE A 247 -2.90 -17.66 -8.48
CA PHE A 247 -3.17 -17.90 -9.89
C PHE A 247 -4.67 -18.14 -10.09
N GLN A 248 -5.25 -17.49 -11.09
CA GLN A 248 -6.61 -17.81 -11.52
C GLN A 248 -6.59 -19.21 -12.15
N LYS A 249 -7.35 -20.15 -11.57
CA LYS A 249 -7.31 -21.56 -11.96
C LYS A 249 -8.17 -21.85 -13.18
N TYR A 250 -9.25 -21.11 -13.36
CA TYR A 250 -10.13 -21.24 -14.52
C TYR A 250 -10.33 -19.88 -15.20
N TYR A 251 -10.23 -19.88 -16.53
CA TYR A 251 -10.66 -18.77 -17.37
C TYR A 251 -11.86 -19.21 -18.21
N ILE A 252 -13.05 -18.83 -17.78
CA ILE A 252 -14.32 -19.16 -18.45
C ILE A 252 -14.59 -18.10 -19.52
N PHE A 253 -15.03 -18.52 -20.70
CA PHE A 253 -15.43 -17.66 -21.81
C PHE A 253 -16.69 -18.22 -22.48
N TYR A 254 -17.48 -17.37 -23.10
CA TYR A 254 -18.66 -17.79 -23.85
C TYR A 254 -18.35 -17.81 -25.35
N SER A 255 -18.61 -18.94 -26.00
CA SER A 255 -18.37 -19.07 -27.43
C SER A 255 -19.59 -18.58 -28.22
N PRO A 256 -19.44 -17.58 -29.10
CA PRO A 256 -20.51 -17.15 -30.00
C PRO A 256 -20.78 -18.14 -31.14
N ILE A 257 -19.94 -19.17 -31.32
CA ILE A 257 -20.06 -20.13 -32.43
C ILE A 257 -20.98 -21.30 -32.02
N ILE A 258 -20.72 -21.86 -30.84
CA ILE A 258 -21.47 -23.02 -30.32
C ILE A 258 -22.48 -22.63 -29.23
N GLU A 259 -22.55 -21.35 -28.86
CA GLU A 259 -23.46 -20.81 -27.84
C GLU A 259 -23.32 -21.47 -26.45
N LYS A 260 -22.13 -21.99 -26.17
CA LYS A 260 -21.75 -22.68 -24.92
C LYS A 260 -20.52 -22.04 -24.27
N PHE A 261 -20.36 -22.27 -22.98
CA PHE A 261 -19.14 -21.89 -22.29
C PHE A 261 -17.99 -22.83 -22.65
N VAL A 262 -16.80 -22.24 -22.76
CA VAL A 262 -15.53 -22.93 -22.88
C VAL A 262 -14.57 -22.35 -21.85
N TYR A 263 -13.69 -23.15 -21.30
CA TYR A 263 -12.78 -22.71 -20.26
C TYR A 263 -11.38 -23.28 -20.39
N GLN A 264 -10.42 -22.47 -19.96
CA GLN A 264 -9.02 -22.87 -19.79
C GLN A 264 -8.79 -23.18 -18.31
N LYS A 265 -8.38 -24.41 -17.98
CA LYS A 265 -7.94 -24.82 -16.65
C LYS A 265 -6.41 -24.71 -16.58
N ASN A 266 -5.92 -23.98 -15.58
CA ASN A 266 -4.50 -23.75 -15.33
C ASN A 266 -4.01 -24.71 -14.24
N HIS A 267 -3.05 -25.56 -14.61
CA HIS A 267 -2.44 -26.55 -13.70
C HIS A 267 -1.17 -26.02 -13.03
N GLY A 268 -0.79 -24.77 -13.29
CA GLY A 268 0.51 -24.21 -12.89
C GLY A 268 1.60 -24.49 -13.94
N GLY A 269 2.75 -23.82 -13.81
CA GLY A 269 3.91 -24.07 -14.68
C GLY A 269 3.66 -23.86 -16.18
N HIS A 270 2.73 -22.97 -16.57
CA HIS A 270 2.29 -22.75 -17.96
C HIS A 270 1.60 -23.96 -18.63
N ILE A 271 1.09 -24.90 -17.83
CA ILE A 271 0.35 -26.05 -18.32
C ILE A 271 -1.15 -25.74 -18.29
N PHE A 272 -1.80 -25.90 -19.45
CA PHE A 272 -3.22 -25.57 -19.63
C PHE A 272 -3.98 -26.72 -20.28
N SER A 273 -5.20 -26.95 -19.84
CA SER A 273 -6.18 -27.78 -20.54
C SER A 273 -7.39 -26.94 -20.94
N TYR A 274 -7.94 -27.18 -22.13
CA TYR A 274 -9.06 -26.43 -22.69
C TYR A 274 -10.26 -27.35 -22.80
N LEU A 275 -11.39 -26.94 -22.23
CA LEU A 275 -12.59 -27.77 -22.17
C LEU A 275 -13.84 -26.95 -22.51
N THR A 276 -14.88 -27.64 -22.96
CA THR A 276 -16.25 -27.10 -23.06
C THR A 276 -16.98 -27.25 -21.71
N GLU A 277 -18.12 -26.58 -21.54
CA GLU A 277 -18.99 -26.74 -20.38
C GLU A 277 -19.44 -28.19 -20.15
N ASP A 278 -19.53 -28.99 -21.22
CA ASP A 278 -19.84 -30.43 -21.18
C ASP A 278 -18.61 -31.30 -20.88
N LYS A 279 -17.49 -30.69 -20.46
CA LYS A 279 -16.19 -31.33 -20.16
C LYS A 279 -15.54 -32.06 -21.33
N LYS A 280 -15.91 -31.74 -22.58
CA LYS A 280 -15.18 -32.21 -23.76
C LYS A 280 -13.86 -31.47 -23.91
N ASP A 281 -12.75 -32.20 -24.01
CA ASP A 281 -11.41 -31.64 -24.27
C ASP A 281 -11.32 -31.01 -25.67
N LEU A 282 -10.54 -29.92 -25.73
CA LEU A 282 -10.24 -29.19 -26.94
C LEU A 282 -8.73 -29.04 -27.08
N SER A 283 -8.23 -29.13 -28.30
CA SER A 283 -6.91 -28.60 -28.62
C SER A 283 -6.91 -27.07 -28.47
N GLN A 284 -5.73 -26.48 -28.27
CA GLN A 284 -5.61 -25.02 -28.19
C GLN A 284 -6.17 -24.34 -29.45
N LYS A 285 -5.91 -24.88 -30.65
CA LYS A 285 -6.42 -24.31 -31.91
C LYS A 285 -7.94 -24.33 -32.01
N GLU A 286 -8.58 -25.40 -31.53
CA GLU A 286 -10.04 -25.50 -31.49
C GLU A 286 -10.62 -24.50 -30.48
N TYR A 287 -10.03 -24.40 -29.29
CA TYR A 287 -10.44 -23.43 -28.28
C TYR A 287 -10.35 -21.98 -28.78
N GLU A 288 -9.25 -21.62 -29.43
CA GLU A 288 -9.07 -20.29 -30.03
C GLU A 288 -10.08 -20.03 -31.16
N ALA A 289 -10.37 -21.03 -31.99
CA ALA A 289 -11.36 -20.91 -33.06
C ALA A 289 -12.78 -20.69 -32.52
N LEU A 290 -13.13 -21.28 -31.36
CA LEU A 290 -14.42 -21.09 -30.69
C LEU A 290 -14.57 -19.71 -30.05
N LEU A 291 -13.49 -18.95 -29.87
CA LEU A 291 -13.49 -17.62 -29.25
C LEU A 291 -12.95 -16.57 -30.21
N PRO A 292 -13.60 -16.38 -31.37
CA PRO A 292 -13.00 -15.65 -32.49
C PRO A 292 -12.74 -14.18 -32.18
N PHE A 293 -13.55 -13.54 -31.33
CA PHE A 293 -13.34 -12.16 -30.91
C PHE A 293 -12.23 -11.99 -29.88
N ASN A 294 -11.97 -12.98 -29.02
CA ASN A 294 -10.90 -12.93 -28.04
C ASN A 294 -9.54 -13.19 -28.70
N TYR A 295 -9.51 -14.13 -29.65
CA TYR A 295 -8.31 -14.58 -30.36
C TYR A 295 -8.22 -14.04 -31.80
N TRP A 296 -8.88 -12.92 -32.09
CA TRP A 296 -8.90 -12.31 -33.45
C TRP A 296 -7.48 -12.09 -34.03
N ALA A 297 -6.49 -11.80 -33.18
CA ALA A 297 -5.11 -11.59 -33.62
C ALA A 297 -4.47 -12.88 -34.14
N ASN A 298 -4.72 -14.02 -33.47
CA ASN A 298 -4.27 -15.34 -33.93
C ASN A 298 -5.01 -15.74 -35.21
N LEU A 299 -6.33 -15.48 -35.27
CA LEU A 299 -7.13 -15.77 -36.46
C LEU A 299 -6.71 -14.92 -37.68
N LYS A 300 -6.28 -13.66 -37.46
CA LYS A 300 -5.70 -12.81 -38.50
C LYS A 300 -4.43 -13.43 -39.07
N GLN A 301 -3.51 -13.90 -38.22
CA GLN A 301 -2.29 -14.58 -38.68
C GLN A 301 -2.60 -15.89 -39.43
N GLN A 302 -3.70 -16.54 -39.09
CA GLN A 302 -4.21 -17.73 -39.79
C GLN A 302 -4.99 -17.39 -41.09
N ASN A 303 -5.06 -16.13 -41.51
CA ASN A 303 -5.86 -15.67 -42.66
C ASN A 303 -7.36 -16.00 -42.57
N LYS A 304 -7.92 -16.03 -41.34
CA LYS A 304 -9.33 -16.34 -41.05
C LYS A 304 -10.16 -15.09 -40.71
N MET A 305 -9.77 -13.93 -41.22
CA MET A 305 -10.48 -12.65 -41.06
C MET A 305 -11.06 -12.19 -42.41
N PRO A 306 -12.21 -11.49 -42.44
CA PRO A 306 -13.07 -11.11 -41.30
C PRO A 306 -13.83 -12.30 -40.71
N ILE A 307 -14.28 -12.16 -39.46
CA ILE A 307 -15.11 -13.18 -38.81
C ILE A 307 -16.54 -13.03 -39.34
N VAL A 308 -17.13 -14.12 -39.83
CA VAL A 308 -18.51 -14.16 -40.32
C VAL A 308 -19.36 -14.96 -39.33
N LEU A 309 -20.31 -14.30 -38.67
CA LEU A 309 -21.24 -14.93 -37.72
C LEU A 309 -22.65 -14.43 -37.96
N ASN A 310 -23.62 -15.35 -38.06
CA ASN A 310 -25.03 -15.05 -38.29
C ASN A 310 -25.27 -14.08 -39.46
N GLY A 311 -24.54 -14.28 -40.57
CA GLY A 311 -24.62 -13.45 -41.77
C GLY A 311 -24.01 -12.05 -41.66
N LYS A 312 -23.35 -11.70 -40.53
CA LYS A 312 -22.65 -10.43 -40.34
C LYS A 312 -21.14 -10.61 -40.37
N ASN A 313 -20.47 -9.68 -41.04
CA ASN A 313 -19.01 -9.63 -41.11
C ASN A 313 -18.47 -8.70 -40.02
N TYR A 314 -17.51 -9.19 -39.25
CA TYR A 314 -16.80 -8.44 -38.22
C TYR A 314 -15.35 -8.26 -38.65
N SER A 315 -14.98 -7.03 -38.99
CA SER A 315 -13.61 -6.66 -39.30
C SER A 315 -12.78 -6.49 -38.03
N GLU A 316 -11.46 -6.41 -38.18
CA GLU A 316 -10.56 -6.04 -37.08
C GLU A 316 -10.94 -4.71 -36.44
N LYS A 317 -11.42 -3.74 -37.24
CA LYS A 317 -11.83 -2.42 -36.75
C LYS A 317 -13.07 -2.53 -35.87
N ASP A 318 -14.05 -3.34 -36.27
CA ASP A 318 -15.30 -3.53 -35.52
C ASP A 318 -15.03 -4.17 -34.15
N ILE A 319 -14.19 -5.22 -34.13
CA ILE A 319 -13.81 -5.92 -32.89
C ILE A 319 -13.05 -4.98 -31.95
N LYS A 320 -12.11 -4.19 -32.47
CA LYS A 320 -11.36 -3.23 -31.65
C LYS A 320 -12.26 -2.11 -31.12
N ALA A 321 -13.25 -1.68 -31.90
CA ALA A 321 -14.18 -0.62 -31.52
C ALA A 321 -15.19 -1.07 -30.44
N SER A 322 -15.59 -2.35 -30.44
CA SER A 322 -16.51 -2.89 -29.43
C SER A 322 -15.85 -3.36 -28.15
N ARG A 323 -14.53 -3.63 -28.17
CA ARG A 323 -13.83 -4.25 -27.05
C ARG A 323 -13.81 -3.37 -25.80
N LEU A 324 -14.32 -3.92 -24.71
CA LEU A 324 -14.22 -3.33 -23.37
C LEU A 324 -13.64 -4.37 -22.40
N SER A 325 -12.79 -3.92 -21.48
CA SER A 325 -12.32 -4.73 -20.36
C SER A 325 -12.27 -3.85 -19.12
N LEU A 326 -13.08 -4.18 -18.12
CA LEU A 326 -13.08 -3.52 -16.82
C LEU A 326 -12.72 -4.57 -15.76
N ASP A 327 -11.73 -4.25 -14.94
CA ASP A 327 -11.26 -5.12 -13.86
C ASP A 327 -11.56 -4.47 -12.51
N TYR A 328 -12.01 -5.28 -11.57
CA TYR A 328 -12.18 -4.95 -10.16
C TYR A 328 -11.48 -5.99 -9.30
N LYS A 329 -10.64 -5.53 -8.38
CA LYS A 329 -9.96 -6.38 -7.40
C LYS A 329 -10.33 -5.94 -6.00
N TYR A 330 -10.89 -6.83 -5.19
CA TYR A 330 -11.30 -6.49 -3.82
C TYR A 330 -10.14 -5.98 -2.96
N LYS A 331 -8.89 -6.40 -3.25
CA LYS A 331 -7.70 -5.92 -2.53
C LYS A 331 -7.49 -4.41 -2.64
N GLU A 332 -7.96 -3.79 -3.73
CA GLU A 332 -7.87 -2.34 -3.95
C GLU A 332 -8.79 -1.57 -2.98
N LEU A 333 -9.78 -2.20 -2.36
CA LEU A 333 -10.60 -1.57 -1.31
C LEU A 333 -9.80 -1.18 -0.08
N ASN A 334 -8.71 -1.92 0.19
CA ASN A 334 -7.87 -1.74 1.38
C ASN A 334 -6.68 -0.82 1.11
N GLU A 335 -6.55 -0.27 -0.10
CA GLU A 335 -5.52 0.73 -0.41
C GLU A 335 -5.88 2.03 0.30
N ASN A 336 -5.34 2.18 1.51
CA ASN A 336 -5.48 3.40 2.30
C ASN A 336 -4.51 4.46 1.76
N HIS A 337 -4.91 5.11 0.67
CA HIS A 337 -4.19 6.29 0.21
C HIS A 337 -4.41 7.45 1.18
N MET A 338 -3.37 8.27 1.31
CA MET A 338 -3.49 9.57 1.93
C MET A 338 -4.64 10.36 1.30
N ASN A 339 -5.35 11.19 2.08
CA ASN A 339 -6.47 12.04 1.62
C ASN A 339 -6.01 13.20 0.72
N LEU A 340 -5.10 12.95 -0.21
CA LEU A 340 -4.53 13.89 -1.17
C LEU A 340 -4.75 13.32 -2.58
N TYR A 341 -5.53 14.01 -3.40
CA TYR A 341 -6.02 13.50 -4.68
C TYR A 341 -5.65 14.42 -5.83
N PRO A 342 -5.17 13.92 -6.99
CA PRO A 342 -4.87 14.77 -8.14
C PRO A 342 -6.14 15.43 -8.69
N LEU A 343 -6.05 16.74 -8.94
CA LEU A 343 -7.06 17.52 -9.64
C LEU A 343 -6.62 17.75 -11.08
N PHE A 344 -6.83 16.74 -11.92
CA PHE A 344 -6.47 16.83 -13.34
C PHE A 344 -7.18 18.00 -14.02
N ASN A 345 -6.49 18.59 -14.98
CA ASN A 345 -6.97 19.73 -15.76
C ASN A 345 -6.65 19.51 -17.24
N PRO A 346 -7.30 18.53 -17.90
CA PRO A 346 -7.08 18.30 -19.32
C PRO A 346 -7.41 19.59 -20.10
N LYS A 347 -6.59 19.86 -21.12
CA LYS A 347 -6.75 21.02 -22.00
C LYS A 347 -7.31 20.58 -23.33
N LYS A 348 -8.18 21.41 -23.93
CA LYS A 348 -8.80 21.12 -25.23
C LYS A 348 -7.79 20.90 -26.36
N ASP A 349 -6.68 21.64 -26.34
CA ASP A 349 -5.68 21.64 -27.42
C ASP A 349 -4.53 20.65 -27.18
N VAL A 350 -4.59 19.84 -26.11
CA VAL A 350 -3.57 18.84 -25.78
C VAL A 350 -4.18 17.44 -25.83
N SER A 351 -3.61 16.57 -26.67
CA SER A 351 -4.14 15.22 -26.91
C SER A 351 -3.90 14.24 -25.75
N VAL A 352 -2.90 14.49 -24.92
CA VAL A 352 -2.53 13.66 -23.77
C VAL A 352 -2.86 14.37 -22.48
N ILE A 353 -3.39 13.65 -21.50
CA ILE A 353 -3.59 14.19 -20.16
C ILE A 353 -2.23 14.26 -19.47
N SER A 354 -1.78 15.48 -19.19
CA SER A 354 -0.57 15.72 -18.40
C SER A 354 -0.75 15.23 -16.95
N TYR A 355 0.36 15.04 -16.24
CA TYR A 355 0.30 14.87 -14.79
C TYR A 355 -0.37 16.08 -14.15
N SER A 356 -1.10 15.83 -13.06
CA SER A 356 -1.84 16.86 -12.35
C SER A 356 -0.87 17.79 -11.63
N GLU A 357 -0.84 19.06 -12.01
CA GLU A 357 -0.12 20.14 -11.30
C GLU A 357 -0.67 20.38 -9.90
N ASP A 358 -1.98 20.14 -9.72
CA ASP A 358 -2.70 20.42 -8.48
C ASP A 358 -3.15 19.14 -7.77
N MET A 359 -3.17 19.16 -6.45
CA MET A 359 -3.68 18.09 -5.60
C MET A 359 -4.65 18.64 -4.54
N ILE A 360 -5.81 18.00 -4.37
CA ILE A 360 -6.79 18.35 -3.36
C ILE A 360 -6.53 17.55 -2.08
N TRP A 361 -6.21 18.26 -1.00
CA TRP A 361 -6.26 17.74 0.35
C TRP A 361 -7.64 17.97 0.96
N VAL A 362 -8.26 16.89 1.42
CA VAL A 362 -9.58 16.93 2.03
C VAL A 362 -9.46 17.01 3.55
N LYS A 363 -9.74 18.19 4.11
CA LYS A 363 -9.85 18.38 5.57
C LYS A 363 -11.23 18.00 6.06
N LYS A 364 -11.41 18.03 7.39
CA LYS A 364 -12.69 17.72 8.04
C LYS A 364 -13.82 18.67 7.65
N ASP A 365 -13.49 19.89 7.23
CA ASP A 365 -14.41 21.02 7.08
C ASP A 365 -14.25 21.77 5.74
N LYS A 366 -13.20 21.49 4.96
CA LYS A 366 -12.92 22.17 3.69
C LYS A 366 -11.99 21.39 2.77
N PHE A 367 -11.93 21.80 1.51
CA PHE A 367 -10.86 21.45 0.58
C PHE A 367 -9.68 22.41 0.70
N VAL A 368 -8.46 21.91 0.54
CA VAL A 368 -7.24 22.71 0.37
C VAL A 368 -6.54 22.20 -0.88
N VAL A 369 -6.23 23.08 -1.83
CA VAL A 369 -5.53 22.72 -3.05
C VAL A 369 -4.06 23.03 -2.88
N PHE A 370 -3.22 22.04 -3.21
CA PHE A 370 -1.79 22.22 -3.32
C PHE A 370 -1.41 22.33 -4.80
N HIS A 371 -0.66 23.37 -5.14
CA HIS A 371 -0.08 23.56 -6.46
C HIS A 371 1.42 23.29 -6.39
N HIS A 372 2.00 22.71 -7.44
CA HIS A 372 3.40 22.25 -7.44
C HIS A 372 4.40 23.34 -7.02
N ASP A 373 4.20 24.59 -7.46
CA ASP A 373 5.14 25.69 -7.16
C ASP A 373 4.87 26.41 -5.83
N SER A 374 3.62 26.72 -5.51
CA SER A 374 3.26 27.59 -4.38
C SER A 374 3.01 26.82 -3.07
N LYS A 375 3.10 25.49 -3.12
CA LYS A 375 2.57 24.55 -2.12
C LYS A 375 1.08 24.70 -1.92
N ILE A 376 0.54 25.83 -1.45
CA ILE A 376 -0.89 26.04 -1.27
C ILE A 376 -1.39 27.05 -2.30
N ASP A 377 -2.46 26.68 -3.00
CA ASP A 377 -3.21 27.59 -3.88
C ASP A 377 -4.47 28.05 -3.15
N ASP A 378 -4.39 29.22 -2.51
CA ASP A 378 -5.50 29.79 -1.74
C ASP A 378 -6.67 30.20 -2.64
N ASP A 379 -6.40 30.70 -3.85
CA ASP A 379 -7.43 31.15 -4.79
C ASP A 379 -8.27 29.98 -5.27
N LEU A 380 -7.62 28.89 -5.70
CA LEU A 380 -8.30 27.68 -6.16
C LEU A 380 -8.99 26.96 -5.00
N SER A 381 -8.37 26.96 -3.81
CA SER A 381 -9.00 26.47 -2.58
C SER A 381 -10.28 27.23 -2.26
N ASN A 382 -10.25 28.56 -2.28
CA ASN A 382 -11.41 29.39 -1.98
C ASN A 382 -12.51 29.20 -3.02
N LYS A 383 -12.16 29.20 -4.31
CA LYS A 383 -13.09 28.95 -5.41
C LYS A 383 -13.78 27.58 -5.28
N LEU A 384 -13.02 26.53 -5.00
CA LEU A 384 -13.57 25.18 -4.83
C LEU A 384 -14.53 25.09 -3.64
N ASN A 385 -14.18 25.69 -2.50
CA ASN A 385 -15.04 25.67 -1.32
C ASN A 385 -16.31 26.54 -1.49
N LEU A 386 -16.23 27.66 -2.22
CA LEU A 386 -17.41 28.45 -2.58
C LEU A 386 -18.38 27.64 -3.45
N ILE A 387 -17.87 27.00 -4.51
CA ILE A 387 -18.67 26.11 -5.36
C ILE A 387 -19.27 24.96 -4.54
N ALA A 388 -18.50 24.37 -3.62
CA ALA A 388 -18.99 23.31 -2.75
C ALA A 388 -20.18 23.77 -1.89
N LYS A 389 -20.08 24.98 -1.30
CA LYS A 389 -21.15 25.60 -0.52
C LYS A 389 -22.38 25.88 -1.38
N GLU A 390 -22.20 26.49 -2.56
CA GLU A 390 -23.29 26.80 -3.49
C GLU A 390 -24.04 25.55 -3.98
N LYS A 391 -23.32 24.44 -4.19
CA LYS A 391 -23.91 23.16 -4.61
C LYS A 391 -24.45 22.32 -3.46
N GLY A 392 -24.31 22.77 -2.21
CA GLY A 392 -24.85 22.10 -1.03
C GLY A 392 -24.02 20.91 -0.52
N LEU A 393 -22.77 20.75 -0.98
CA LEU A 393 -21.88 19.68 -0.54
C LEU A 393 -21.54 19.85 0.94
N SER A 394 -21.71 18.77 1.72
CA SER A 394 -21.58 18.81 3.18
C SER A 394 -20.35 18.04 3.68
N PHE A 395 -19.49 18.71 4.45
CA PHE A 395 -18.37 18.09 5.14
C PHE A 395 -18.82 17.38 6.45
N PRO A 396 -18.02 16.45 7.02
CA PRO A 396 -16.81 15.86 6.45
C PRO A 396 -17.12 14.94 5.27
N ILE A 397 -16.21 14.93 4.28
CA ILE A 397 -16.29 13.99 3.15
C ILE A 397 -16.07 12.57 3.66
N LYS A 398 -16.97 11.65 3.29
CA LYS A 398 -16.90 10.23 3.69
C LYS A 398 -15.98 9.43 2.78
N LYS A 399 -16.09 9.63 1.46
CA LYS A 399 -15.30 8.89 0.45
C LYS A 399 -15.02 9.73 -0.79
N ILE A 400 -13.89 9.47 -1.42
CA ILE A 400 -13.56 9.96 -2.77
C ILE A 400 -13.14 8.78 -3.63
N TRP A 401 -13.67 8.73 -4.85
CA TRP A 401 -13.31 7.74 -5.86
C TRP A 401 -12.89 8.44 -7.15
N GLY A 402 -11.98 7.82 -7.88
CA GLY A 402 -11.48 8.34 -9.16
C GLY A 402 -10.39 7.45 -9.72
N LYS A 403 -9.96 7.73 -10.95
CA LYS A 403 -8.75 7.14 -11.52
C LYS A 403 -7.64 8.18 -11.50
N PHE A 404 -6.65 7.92 -10.65
CA PHE A 404 -5.60 8.88 -10.34
C PHE A 404 -4.42 8.87 -11.33
N SER A 405 -4.45 8.01 -12.35
CA SER A 405 -3.44 7.96 -13.41
C SER A 405 -3.79 8.89 -14.57
N ASN A 406 -2.76 9.49 -15.18
CA ASN A 406 -2.87 10.26 -16.42
C ASN A 406 -2.99 9.38 -17.69
N LEU A 407 -2.73 8.06 -17.59
CA LEU A 407 -2.84 7.09 -18.69
C LEU A 407 -4.30 6.70 -18.99
N LYS A 408 -5.19 7.70 -19.02
CA LYS A 408 -6.62 7.53 -19.26
C LYS A 408 -7.04 8.28 -20.52
N PRO A 409 -8.04 7.79 -21.28
CA PRO A 409 -8.45 8.40 -22.54
C PRO A 409 -9.18 9.74 -22.36
N PHE A 410 -9.75 9.97 -21.19
CA PHE A 410 -10.34 11.23 -20.75
C PHE A 410 -10.37 11.23 -19.22
N ASP A 411 -10.53 12.39 -18.59
CA ASP A 411 -10.74 12.50 -17.14
C ASP A 411 -12.23 12.59 -16.81
N ALA A 412 -12.74 11.66 -16.01
CA ALA A 412 -14.11 11.73 -15.50
C ALA A 412 -14.23 12.54 -14.20
N GLY A 413 -13.11 13.00 -13.65
CA GLY A 413 -13.05 13.71 -12.38
C GLY A 413 -13.18 12.79 -11.16
N LEU A 414 -13.36 13.42 -10.01
CA LEU A 414 -13.49 12.80 -8.70
C LEU A 414 -14.96 12.65 -8.31
N PHE A 415 -15.31 11.50 -7.74
CA PHE A 415 -16.62 11.21 -7.19
C PHE A 415 -16.56 11.31 -5.68
N ILE A 416 -17.27 12.27 -5.11
CA ILE A 416 -17.19 12.66 -3.71
C ILE A 416 -18.49 12.29 -3.02
N LYS A 417 -18.43 11.40 -2.02
CA LYS A 417 -19.55 11.11 -1.13
C LYS A 417 -19.43 11.95 0.13
N ASP A 418 -20.42 12.80 0.35
CA ASP A 418 -20.45 13.79 1.41
C ASP A 418 -21.01 13.23 2.75
N SER A 419 -21.13 14.06 3.78
CA SER A 419 -21.63 13.62 5.08
C SER A 419 -23.11 13.20 5.09
N LYS A 420 -23.90 13.70 4.13
CA LYS A 420 -25.32 13.38 3.91
C LYS A 420 -25.53 12.18 2.99
N ASN A 421 -24.46 11.45 2.64
CA ASN A 421 -24.46 10.34 1.68
C ASN A 421 -24.82 10.76 0.24
N GLU A 422 -24.76 12.04 -0.08
CA GLU A 422 -24.96 12.53 -1.43
C GLU A 422 -23.65 12.42 -2.23
N ILE A 423 -23.76 12.13 -3.52
CA ILE A 423 -22.60 11.93 -4.39
C ILE A 423 -22.49 13.11 -5.35
N TYR A 424 -21.30 13.69 -5.43
CA TYR A 424 -20.95 14.78 -6.32
C TYR A 424 -19.85 14.34 -7.27
N ASN A 425 -19.86 14.83 -8.50
CA ASN A 425 -18.74 14.75 -9.43
C ASN A 425 -18.03 16.10 -9.46
N LEU A 426 -16.75 16.11 -9.09
CA LEU A 426 -15.83 17.24 -9.17
C LEU A 426 -14.88 17.00 -10.34
N ALA A 427 -14.95 17.85 -11.36
CA ALA A 427 -14.06 17.78 -12.51
C ALA A 427 -13.51 19.16 -12.84
N ARG A 428 -12.30 19.20 -13.42
CA ARG A 428 -11.69 20.43 -13.93
C ARG A 428 -11.26 20.20 -15.37
N TYR A 429 -11.57 21.16 -16.22
CA TYR A 429 -11.22 21.14 -17.64
C TYR A 429 -11.03 22.57 -18.11
N ASP A 430 -9.97 22.86 -18.87
CA ASP A 430 -9.62 24.22 -19.30
C ASP A 430 -9.72 25.26 -18.16
N ASP A 431 -9.16 24.95 -16.98
CA ASP A 431 -9.20 25.78 -15.75
C ASP A 431 -10.59 26.05 -15.15
N LYS A 432 -11.63 25.45 -15.72
CA LYS A 432 -13.01 25.55 -15.23
C LYS A 432 -13.29 24.37 -14.32
N ILE A 433 -13.48 24.66 -13.04
CA ILE A 433 -13.96 23.69 -12.05
C ILE A 433 -15.47 23.54 -12.21
N THR A 434 -15.93 22.29 -12.21
CA THR A 434 -17.34 21.94 -12.16
C THR A 434 -17.58 20.99 -11.00
N LEU A 435 -18.63 21.26 -10.23
CA LEU A 435 -19.13 20.38 -9.19
C LEU A 435 -20.61 20.12 -9.44
N LYS A 436 -20.96 18.86 -9.65
CA LYS A 436 -22.32 18.43 -10.01
C LYS A 436 -22.81 17.38 -9.04
N LYS A 437 -23.95 17.62 -8.40
CA LYS A 437 -24.67 16.59 -7.64
C LYS A 437 -25.19 15.52 -8.61
N LEU A 438 -24.95 14.25 -8.31
CA LEU A 438 -25.35 13.14 -9.16
C LEU A 438 -26.74 12.63 -8.77
N PRO A 439 -27.57 12.19 -9.74
CA PRO A 439 -28.89 11.63 -9.48
C PRO A 439 -28.84 10.17 -8.98
N ILE A 440 -27.92 9.87 -8.06
CA ILE A 440 -27.75 8.54 -7.47
C ILE A 440 -28.48 8.52 -6.13
N LYS A 441 -29.51 7.67 -6.02
CA LYS A 441 -30.32 7.53 -4.80
C LYS A 441 -29.89 6.35 -3.93
N GLN A 442 -29.15 5.41 -4.51
CA GLN A 442 -28.64 4.23 -3.83
C GLN A 442 -27.54 4.62 -2.84
N ASP A 443 -27.47 3.92 -1.71
CA ASP A 443 -26.41 4.14 -0.72
C ASP A 443 -25.10 3.45 -1.15
N ILE A 444 -24.43 4.06 -2.13
CA ILE A 444 -23.21 3.50 -2.72
C ILE A 444 -22.07 3.52 -1.71
N THR A 445 -21.48 2.36 -1.46
CA THR A 445 -20.37 2.15 -0.53
C THR A 445 -19.02 2.24 -1.21
N HIS A 446 -18.93 1.95 -2.51
CA HIS A 446 -17.70 2.06 -3.30
C HIS A 446 -18.00 2.34 -4.78
N ILE A 447 -17.11 3.08 -5.45
CA ILE A 447 -17.11 3.27 -6.89
C ILE A 447 -15.73 2.95 -7.44
N LYS A 448 -15.65 2.07 -8.43
CA LYS A 448 -14.44 1.80 -9.21
C LYS A 448 -14.56 2.48 -10.56
N ILE A 449 -13.82 3.56 -10.76
CA ILE A 449 -13.74 4.27 -12.03
C ILE A 449 -12.72 3.61 -12.95
N SER A 450 -13.08 3.47 -14.23
CA SER A 450 -12.23 2.92 -15.28
C SER A 450 -12.56 3.55 -16.64
N GLU A 451 -12.06 4.76 -16.85
CA GLU A 451 -12.18 5.47 -18.13
C GLU A 451 -11.54 4.65 -19.25
N ASN A 452 -12.32 4.46 -20.30
CA ASN A 452 -12.01 3.63 -21.46
C ASN A 452 -12.49 4.32 -22.74
N LYS A 453 -11.90 3.97 -23.89
CA LYS A 453 -12.15 4.67 -25.16
C LYS A 453 -13.61 4.58 -25.64
N GLN A 454 -14.35 3.55 -25.23
CA GLN A 454 -15.75 3.39 -25.63
C GLN A 454 -16.65 4.45 -24.97
N ASN A 455 -16.29 4.92 -23.76
CA ASN A 455 -16.99 5.97 -23.02
C ASN A 455 -18.52 5.76 -22.83
N ASP A 456 -18.98 4.52 -22.86
CA ASP A 456 -20.38 4.18 -22.54
C ASP A 456 -20.55 3.79 -21.06
N ILE A 457 -19.62 2.99 -20.56
CA ILE A 457 -19.56 2.56 -19.16
C ILE A 457 -18.33 3.21 -18.54
N LEU A 458 -18.52 3.91 -17.42
CA LEU A 458 -17.47 4.60 -16.69
C LEU A 458 -16.79 3.69 -15.65
N GLY A 459 -17.49 2.67 -15.17
CA GLY A 459 -16.96 1.75 -14.17
C GLY A 459 -18.05 1.00 -13.41
N PHE A 460 -17.72 0.58 -12.19
CA PHE A 460 -18.63 -0.12 -11.29
C PHE A 460 -18.99 0.75 -10.09
N ALA A 461 -20.23 0.63 -9.62
CA ALA A 461 -20.65 1.12 -8.31
C ALA A 461 -21.19 -0.04 -7.48
N PHE A 462 -20.98 0.01 -6.17
CA PHE A 462 -21.34 -1.05 -5.25
C PHE A 462 -22.14 -0.46 -4.09
N ASP A 463 -23.26 -1.08 -3.75
CA ASP A 463 -23.85 -0.95 -2.42
C ASP A 463 -23.48 -2.21 -1.59
N ASP A 464 -24.11 -2.43 -0.44
CA ASP A 464 -23.79 -3.60 0.39
C ASP A 464 -24.20 -4.96 -0.21
N LYS A 465 -25.11 -5.00 -1.20
CA LYS A 465 -25.68 -6.24 -1.76
C LYS A 465 -25.61 -6.33 -3.28
N ASN A 466 -25.49 -5.20 -3.96
CA ASN A 466 -25.65 -5.07 -5.40
C ASN A 466 -24.42 -4.42 -6.03
N ILE A 467 -24.22 -4.77 -7.29
CA ILE A 467 -23.24 -4.18 -8.17
C ILE A 467 -23.94 -3.59 -9.39
N TYR A 468 -23.50 -2.40 -9.75
CA TYR A 468 -24.03 -1.61 -10.84
C TYR A 468 -22.94 -1.26 -11.84
N LEU A 469 -23.31 -1.21 -13.12
CA LEU A 469 -22.55 -0.47 -14.12
C LEU A 469 -22.92 1.01 -14.03
N LEU A 470 -21.90 1.87 -13.94
CA LEU A 470 -22.06 3.31 -13.97
C LEU A 470 -21.95 3.80 -15.41
N LYS A 471 -23.03 4.36 -15.97
CA LYS A 471 -23.04 4.93 -17.32
C LYS A 471 -22.32 6.29 -17.36
N SER A 472 -21.52 6.54 -18.40
CA SER A 472 -20.70 7.76 -18.46
C SER A 472 -21.50 9.04 -18.72
N LYS A 473 -22.58 8.97 -19.51
CA LYS A 473 -23.31 10.17 -19.98
C LYS A 473 -24.21 10.80 -18.93
N ASP A 474 -24.96 9.98 -18.19
CA ASP A 474 -26.01 10.42 -17.27
C ASP A 474 -25.83 9.89 -15.84
N TYR A 475 -24.73 9.19 -15.57
CA TYR A 475 -24.42 8.57 -14.27
C TYR A 475 -25.50 7.60 -13.79
N LYS A 476 -26.35 7.07 -14.69
CA LYS A 476 -27.32 6.04 -14.32
C LYS A 476 -26.61 4.75 -13.94
N LEU A 477 -27.21 4.08 -12.97
CA LEU A 477 -26.76 2.78 -12.46
C LEU A 477 -27.60 1.67 -13.09
N VAL A 478 -26.94 0.73 -13.76
CA VAL A 478 -27.57 -0.48 -14.31
C VAL A 478 -27.20 -1.66 -13.41
N ASN A 479 -28.18 -2.26 -12.75
CA ASN A 479 -27.95 -3.39 -11.84
C ASN A 479 -27.60 -4.65 -12.62
N LEU A 480 -26.51 -5.33 -12.23
CA LEU A 480 -26.07 -6.58 -12.86
C LEU A 480 -26.69 -7.83 -12.22
N ASN A 481 -27.32 -7.70 -11.04
CA ASN A 481 -27.99 -8.77 -10.29
C ASN A 481 -27.09 -10.00 -10.02
N LEU A 482 -25.83 -9.78 -9.64
CA LEU A 482 -24.87 -10.84 -9.32
C LEU A 482 -25.02 -11.32 -7.86
N LYS A 483 -25.99 -12.21 -7.59
CA LYS A 483 -26.34 -12.64 -6.22
C LYS A 483 -25.20 -13.30 -5.43
N GLU A 484 -24.27 -13.98 -6.10
CA GLU A 484 -23.17 -14.72 -5.47
C GLU A 484 -21.89 -13.89 -5.33
N PHE A 485 -21.87 -12.67 -5.87
CA PHE A 485 -20.69 -11.84 -5.88
C PHE A 485 -20.62 -10.96 -4.62
N ASP A 486 -19.53 -11.10 -3.87
CA ASP A 486 -19.19 -10.18 -2.77
C ASP A 486 -17.97 -9.34 -3.15
N TYR A 487 -18.20 -8.03 -3.33
CA TYR A 487 -17.15 -7.09 -3.71
C TYR A 487 -16.04 -6.95 -2.66
N LYS A 488 -16.28 -7.34 -1.39
CA LYS A 488 -15.28 -7.26 -0.31
C LYS A 488 -14.28 -8.43 -0.33
N SER A 489 -14.61 -9.53 -1.02
CA SER A 489 -13.80 -10.76 -1.00
C SER A 489 -13.50 -11.35 -2.39
N MET A 490 -14.20 -10.91 -3.43
CA MET A 490 -14.10 -11.49 -4.78
C MET A 490 -13.57 -10.50 -5.81
N ASN A 491 -12.87 -11.02 -6.81
CA ASN A 491 -12.47 -10.25 -7.99
C ASN A 491 -13.57 -10.32 -9.04
N LEU A 492 -13.65 -9.30 -9.89
CA LEU A 492 -14.61 -9.25 -10.99
C LEU A 492 -13.95 -8.69 -12.25
N LYS A 493 -14.29 -9.27 -13.41
CA LYS A 493 -13.90 -8.77 -14.71
C LYS A 493 -15.10 -8.72 -15.64
N LEU A 494 -15.36 -7.55 -16.21
CA LEU A 494 -16.29 -7.38 -17.32
C LEU A 494 -15.50 -7.34 -18.62
N LEU A 495 -15.92 -8.14 -19.57
CA LEU A 495 -15.44 -8.17 -20.95
C LEU A 495 -16.61 -7.82 -21.86
N LYS A 496 -16.33 -7.08 -22.93
CA LYS A 496 -17.27 -6.87 -24.03
C LYS A 496 -16.61 -7.25 -25.34
N ASP A 497 -17.37 -7.97 -26.16
CA ASP A 497 -17.07 -8.22 -27.56
C ASP A 497 -18.20 -7.62 -28.45
N PRO A 498 -18.18 -7.76 -29.79
CA PRO A 498 -19.24 -7.23 -30.64
C PRO A 498 -20.67 -7.69 -30.30
N LEU A 499 -20.83 -8.88 -29.71
CA LEU A 499 -22.13 -9.51 -29.47
C LEU A 499 -22.56 -9.43 -28.01
N PHE A 500 -21.64 -9.63 -27.08
CA PHE A 500 -21.97 -9.91 -25.70
C PHE A 500 -21.15 -9.10 -24.70
N TYR A 501 -21.77 -8.89 -23.53
CA TYR A 501 -21.05 -8.59 -22.30
C TYR A 501 -20.88 -9.89 -21.51
N GLN A 502 -19.67 -10.15 -21.04
CA GLN A 502 -19.38 -11.27 -20.18
C GLN A 502 -18.77 -10.77 -18.88
N ILE A 503 -19.39 -11.13 -17.76
CA ILE A 503 -18.88 -10.86 -16.42
C ILE A 503 -18.36 -12.15 -15.81
N ARG A 504 -17.16 -12.09 -15.24
CA ARG A 504 -16.49 -13.21 -14.59
C ARG A 504 -16.10 -12.81 -13.19
N PHE A 505 -16.35 -13.68 -12.23
CA PHE A 505 -15.97 -13.46 -10.85
C PHE A 505 -15.71 -14.79 -10.16
N ASP A 506 -14.89 -14.75 -9.11
CA ASP A 506 -14.53 -15.95 -8.36
C ASP A 506 -14.19 -15.63 -6.91
N ASN A 507 -14.39 -16.64 -6.06
CA ASN A 507 -13.99 -16.63 -4.65
C ASN A 507 -12.77 -17.55 -4.40
N GLY A 508 -12.06 -17.95 -5.47
CA GLY A 508 -10.97 -18.92 -5.44
C GLY A 508 -11.39 -20.40 -5.33
N LYS A 509 -12.64 -20.69 -4.94
CA LYS A 509 -13.24 -22.04 -4.94
C LYS A 509 -14.22 -22.21 -6.10
N THR A 510 -15.13 -21.28 -6.29
CA THR A 510 -16.12 -21.28 -7.37
C THR A 510 -15.76 -20.16 -8.35
N TYR A 511 -15.76 -20.52 -9.63
CA TYR A 511 -15.50 -19.62 -10.75
C TYR A 511 -16.79 -19.49 -11.54
N SER A 512 -17.34 -18.28 -11.60
CA SER A 512 -18.64 -18.02 -12.20
C SER A 512 -18.50 -17.09 -13.40
N SER A 513 -19.36 -17.28 -14.39
CA SER A 513 -19.47 -16.37 -15.52
C SER A 513 -20.91 -16.16 -15.97
N ASN A 514 -21.30 -14.90 -16.11
CA ASN A 514 -22.59 -14.48 -16.61
C ASN A 514 -22.43 -13.75 -17.95
N VAL A 515 -23.32 -14.04 -18.88
CA VAL A 515 -23.33 -13.48 -20.24
C VAL A 515 -24.61 -12.67 -20.41
N TYR A 516 -24.48 -11.50 -21.04
CA TYR A 516 -25.55 -10.57 -21.31
C TYR A 516 -25.48 -10.11 -22.76
N ASP A 517 -26.63 -9.74 -23.33
CA ASP A 517 -26.68 -9.13 -24.65
C ASP A 517 -26.14 -7.68 -24.63
N ASN A 518 -26.09 -7.04 -25.80
CA ASN A 518 -25.66 -5.65 -25.93
C ASN A 518 -26.55 -4.62 -25.18
N ASN A 519 -27.78 -5.01 -24.80
CA ASN A 519 -28.70 -4.22 -24.01
C ASN A 519 -28.61 -4.53 -22.50
N LEU A 520 -27.64 -5.37 -22.08
CA LEU A 520 -27.44 -5.85 -20.72
C LEU A 520 -28.57 -6.73 -20.18
N ASN A 521 -29.35 -7.38 -21.06
CA ASN A 521 -30.27 -8.44 -20.66
C ASN A 521 -29.50 -9.73 -20.42
N PHE A 522 -29.80 -10.42 -19.33
CA PHE A 522 -29.17 -11.68 -18.97
C PHE A 522 -29.48 -12.78 -20.00
N ILE A 523 -28.45 -13.50 -20.45
CA ILE A 523 -28.57 -14.62 -21.40
C ILE A 523 -28.34 -15.95 -20.67
N ARG A 524 -27.15 -16.13 -20.07
CA ARG A 524 -26.74 -17.41 -19.51
C ARG A 524 -25.70 -17.24 -18.39
N LYS A 525 -25.69 -18.21 -17.47
CA LYS A 525 -24.71 -18.34 -16.37
C LYS A 525 -24.04 -19.71 -16.46
N PHE A 526 -22.78 -19.78 -16.05
CA PHE A 526 -22.06 -21.04 -15.86
C PHE A 526 -21.07 -20.94 -14.70
N GLU A 527 -20.88 -22.06 -13.99
CA GLU A 527 -20.04 -22.13 -12.79
C GLU A 527 -19.21 -23.41 -12.77
N ILE A 528 -17.99 -23.28 -12.27
CA ILE A 528 -17.08 -24.40 -12.02
C ILE A 528 -16.59 -24.30 -10.58
N ASN A 529 -16.73 -25.40 -9.86
CA ASN A 529 -16.08 -25.57 -8.57
C ASN A 529 -14.67 -26.15 -8.76
N TYR A 530 -13.72 -25.56 -8.05
CA TYR A 530 -12.39 -26.09 -7.90
C TYR A 530 -12.44 -27.31 -6.98
N GLU A 531 -12.07 -28.46 -7.53
CA GLU A 531 -11.91 -29.73 -6.83
C GLU A 531 -10.74 -29.72 -5.84
#